data_AF-A0A1Y4MPW4-F1
#
_entry.id   AF-A0A1Y4MPW4-F1
#
_cell.length_a   1.000
_cell.length_b   1.000
_cell.length_c   1.000
_cell.angle_alpha   90.00
_cell.angle_beta   90.00
_cell.angle_gamma   90.00
#
_symmetry.space_group_name_H-M   'P 1'
#
loop_
_entity.id
_entity.type
_entity.pdbx_description
1 polymer ?
#
loop_
_entity_poly.entity_id
_entity_poly.type
_entity_poly.pdbx_seq_one_letter_code
_entity_poly.pdbx_strand_id
1 'polypeptide(L)' 'RSSATSRKCRASKAKVISITDLAGRPAGDRVLSDYAHSPKIEYIVGQTIEIPNFDTNRWHECAPGIHHYITREEAVKHEN' A
#
# COMPACT_ATOMS: atom_id res chain seq x y z
N ARG A 1 -4.57 9.74 -5.48
CA ARG A 1 -4.24 8.63 -6.40
C ARG A 1 -3.25 9.14 -7.44
N SER A 2 -2.07 8.52 -7.56
CA SER A 2 -1.09 8.78 -8.62
C SER A 2 -0.78 7.46 -9.36
N SER A 3 -0.89 7.44 -10.68
CA SER A 3 -0.58 6.28 -11.54
C SER A 3 -0.17 6.74 -12.94
N ALA A 4 0.80 6.08 -13.57
CA ALA A 4 1.17 6.32 -14.97
C ALA A 4 0.13 5.71 -15.91
N THR A 5 0.33 4.44 -16.27
CA THR A 5 -0.50 3.63 -17.18
C THR A 5 -0.81 2.25 -16.59
N SER A 6 -0.01 1.78 -15.62
CA SER A 6 -0.32 0.54 -14.91
C SER A 6 -1.52 0.71 -13.99
N ARG A 7 -2.01 -0.42 -13.49
CA ARG A 7 -3.08 -0.40 -12.49
C ARG A 7 -2.58 -0.34 -11.04
N LYS A 8 -1.26 -0.21 -10.86
CA LYS A 8 -0.66 0.08 -9.56
C LYS A 8 -0.83 1.57 -9.28
N CYS A 9 -1.33 1.90 -8.10
CA CYS A 9 -1.59 3.27 -7.71
C CYS A 9 -0.76 3.61 -6.46
N ARG A 10 -0.39 4.88 -6.33
CA ARG A 10 0.26 5.42 -5.13
C ARG A 10 -0.63 6.45 -4.43
N ALA A 11 -0.57 6.48 -3.11
CA ALA A 11 -1.21 7.49 -2.26
C ALA A 11 -0.22 8.05 -1.24
N SER A 12 -0.37 9.33 -0.91
CA SER A 12 0.38 9.98 0.17
C SER A 12 -0.19 9.69 1.55
N LYS A 13 -1.49 9.38 1.64
CA LYS A 13 -2.19 9.08 2.89
C LYS A 13 -3.21 7.95 2.70
N ALA A 14 -3.36 7.09 3.69
CA ALA A 14 -4.40 6.06 3.72
C ALA A 14 -4.83 5.75 5.16
N LYS A 15 -6.12 5.50 5.37
CA LYS A 15 -6.64 4.99 6.64
C LYS A 15 -6.73 3.47 6.58
N VAL A 16 -6.19 2.79 7.58
CA VAL A 16 -6.26 1.33 7.70
C VAL A 16 -7.61 0.96 8.29
N ILE A 17 -8.42 0.22 7.53
CA ILE A 17 -9.76 -0.22 7.96
C ILE A 17 -9.73 -1.66 8.48
N SER A 18 -8.97 -2.53 7.81
CA SER A 18 -8.81 -3.95 8.16
C SER A 18 -7.52 -4.49 7.56
N ILE A 19 -6.94 -5.50 8.19
CA ILE A 19 -5.77 -6.21 7.68
C ILE A 19 -6.16 -7.68 7.48
N THR A 20 -5.89 -8.23 6.31
CA THR A 20 -6.23 -9.61 5.96
C THR A 20 -5.04 -10.31 5.32
N ASP A 21 -4.97 -11.64 5.47
CA ASP A 21 -4.05 -12.47 4.71
C ASP A 21 -4.47 -12.57 3.22
N LEU A 22 -3.69 -13.29 2.40
CA LEU A 22 -3.98 -13.52 0.98
C LEU A 22 -5.28 -14.29 0.73
N ALA A 23 -5.72 -15.13 1.68
CA ALA A 23 -6.99 -15.86 1.63
C ALA A 23 -8.21 -15.01 2.05
N GLY A 24 -7.98 -13.85 2.65
CA GLY A 24 -9.01 -12.90 3.07
C GLY A 24 -9.43 -13.05 4.53
N ARG A 25 -8.69 -13.85 5.31
CA ARG A 25 -8.92 -14.02 6.74
C ARG A 25 -8.28 -12.85 7.50
N PRO A 26 -8.87 -12.37 8.61
CA PRO A 26 -8.27 -11.32 9.43
C PRO A 26 -6.86 -11.71 9.90
N ALA A 27 -5.90 -10.81 9.75
CA ALA A 27 -4.50 -11.02 10.12
C ALA A 27 -4.07 -10.21 11.37
N GLY A 28 -5.05 -9.78 12.17
CA GLY A 28 -4.85 -8.94 13.36
C GLY A 28 -4.93 -7.45 13.07
N ASP A 29 -4.59 -6.65 14.09
CA ASP A 29 -4.77 -5.19 14.06
C ASP A 29 -3.52 -4.42 13.64
N ARG A 30 -2.37 -5.11 13.51
CA ARG A 30 -1.10 -4.48 13.12
C ARG A 30 -0.26 -5.37 12.21
N VAL A 31 0.40 -4.77 11.23
CA VAL A 31 1.39 -5.46 10.39
C VAL A 31 2.50 -4.49 9.97
N LEU A 32 3.74 -4.99 9.90
CA LEU A 32 4.89 -4.22 9.42
C LEU A 32 5.12 -4.52 7.93
N SER A 33 5.36 -3.48 7.13
CA SER A 33 5.74 -3.66 5.72
C SER A 33 7.04 -4.46 5.60
N ASP A 34 7.05 -5.45 4.73
CA ASP A 34 8.22 -6.25 4.40
C ASP A 34 9.19 -5.54 3.43
N TYR A 35 8.70 -4.55 2.66
CA TYR A 35 9.47 -3.83 1.66
C TYR A 35 10.85 -3.37 2.15
N ALA A 36 11.91 -3.86 1.51
CA ALA A 36 13.30 -3.70 1.95
C ALA A 36 13.89 -2.32 1.60
N HIS A 37 13.34 -1.63 0.58
CA HIS A 37 13.89 -0.40 0.02
C HIS A 37 13.15 0.87 0.45
N SER A 38 12.35 0.81 1.52
CA SER A 38 11.69 1.98 2.11
C SER A 38 11.71 1.87 3.63
N PRO A 39 11.53 3.00 4.35
CA PRO A 39 11.26 2.94 5.79
C PRO A 39 10.16 1.93 6.06
N LYS A 40 10.36 1.11 7.09
CA LYS A 40 9.36 0.14 7.53
C LYS A 40 8.09 0.91 7.92
N ILE A 41 7.01 0.68 7.19
CA ILE A 41 5.70 1.27 7.45
C ILE A 41 4.94 0.28 8.32
N GLU A 42 4.53 0.72 9.51
CA GLU A 42 3.61 -0.04 10.35
C GLU A 42 2.17 0.35 10.00
N TYR A 43 1.36 -0.65 9.66
CA TYR A 43 -0.07 -0.48 9.41
C TYR A 43 -0.84 -0.90 10.65
N ILE A 44 -1.61 0.01 11.24
CA ILE A 44 -2.42 -0.23 12.44
C ILE A 44 -3.88 0.11 12.13
N VAL A 45 -4.78 -0.84 12.36
CA VAL A 45 -6.23 -0.65 12.14
C VAL A 45 -6.73 0.59 12.90
N GLY A 46 -7.50 1.42 12.21
CA GLY A 46 -8.02 2.68 12.72
C GLY A 46 -7.10 3.89 12.52
N GLN A 47 -5.80 3.68 12.30
CA GLN A 47 -4.85 4.77 12.08
C GLN A 47 -4.80 5.24 10.61
N THR A 48 -4.41 6.49 10.44
CA THR A 48 -4.08 7.09 9.14
C THR A 48 -2.58 7.16 8.99
N ILE A 49 -2.06 6.53 7.94
CA ILE A 49 -0.65 6.57 7.58
C ILE A 49 -0.44 7.71 6.60
N GLU A 50 0.66 8.44 6.78
CA GLU A 50 1.07 9.53 5.91
C GLU A 50 2.53 9.35 5.50
N ILE A 51 2.81 9.46 4.20
CA ILE A 51 4.15 9.39 3.63
C ILE A 51 4.59 10.80 3.27
N PRO A 52 5.49 11.42 4.05
CA PRO A 52 5.88 12.82 3.84
C PRO A 52 6.67 13.04 2.54
N ASN A 53 7.44 12.04 2.11
CA ASN A 53 8.27 12.11 0.89
C ASN A 53 7.53 11.59 -0.36
N PHE A 54 6.23 11.86 -0.48
CA PHE A 54 5.43 11.36 -1.60
C PHE A 54 5.88 11.97 -2.94
N ASP A 55 6.29 11.12 -3.88
CA ASP A 55 6.67 11.57 -5.23
C ASP A 55 5.41 11.84 -6.07
N THR A 56 5.23 13.11 -6.45
CA THR A 56 4.11 13.60 -7.26
C THR A 56 4.26 13.27 -8.75
N ASN A 57 5.44 12.86 -9.21
CA ASN A 57 5.66 12.43 -10.58
C ASN A 57 4.97 11.09 -10.84
N ARG A 58 3.84 11.14 -11.53
CA ARG A 58 3.04 9.95 -11.87
C ARG A 58 3.77 8.93 -12.75
N TRP A 59 4.79 9.34 -13.50
CA TRP A 59 5.57 8.48 -14.39
C TRP A 59 6.63 7.66 -13.66
N HIS A 60 6.98 8.06 -12.43
CA HIS A 60 7.92 7.34 -11.59
C HIS A 60 7.15 6.33 -10.72
N GLU A 61 6.88 5.14 -11.26
CA GLU A 61 6.00 4.17 -10.59
C GLU A 61 6.63 3.60 -9.30
N CYS A 62 7.95 3.36 -9.29
CA CYS A 62 8.68 2.85 -8.12
C CYS A 62 9.26 4.01 -7.28
N ALA A 63 8.37 4.76 -6.64
CA ALA A 63 8.73 5.90 -5.80
C ALA A 63 8.04 5.83 -4.43
N PRO A 64 8.53 6.59 -3.43
CA PRO A 64 7.95 6.55 -2.08
C PRO A 64 6.46 6.90 -2.09
N GLY A 65 5.68 6.10 -1.39
CA GLY A 65 4.23 6.24 -1.29
C GLY A 65 3.56 4.92 -0.92
N ILE A 66 2.28 4.98 -0.56
CA ILE A 66 1.47 3.80 -0.25
C ILE A 66 1.02 3.18 -1.56
N HIS A 67 1.62 2.05 -1.92
CA HIS A 67 1.27 1.30 -3.13
C HIS A 67 -0.01 0.51 -2.89
N HIS A 68 -0.97 0.61 -3.81
CA HIS A 68 -2.24 -0.10 -3.71
C HIS A 68 -2.77 -0.51 -5.08
N TYR A 69 -3.67 -1.48 -5.05
CA TYR A 69 -4.48 -1.91 -6.17
C TYR A 69 -5.92 -1.45 -5.98
N ILE A 70 -6.67 -1.40 -7.09
CA ILE A 70 -8.09 -1.02 -7.06
C ILE A 70 -8.92 -2.14 -6.43
N THR A 71 -8.59 -3.40 -6.73
CA THR A 71 -9.28 -4.57 -6.19
C THR A 71 -8.33 -5.51 -5.46
N ARG A 72 -8.91 -6.36 -4.61
CA ARG A 72 -8.19 -7.41 -3.88
C ARG A 72 -7.62 -8.44 -4.83
N GLU A 73 -8.38 -8.87 -5.82
CA GLU A 73 -7.99 -9.90 -6.80
C GLU A 73 -6.69 -9.53 -7.50
N GLU A 74 -6.52 -8.25 -7.77
CA GLU A 74 -5.33 -7.72 -8.44
C GLU A 74 -4.12 -7.64 -7.51
N ALA A 75 -4.34 -7.35 -6.22
CA ALA A 75 -3.30 -7.44 -5.21
C ALA A 75 -2.82 -8.89 -5.01
N VAL A 76 -3.76 -9.84 -4.89
CA VAL A 76 -3.43 -11.27 -4.73
C VAL A 76 -2.70 -11.83 -5.95
N LYS A 77 -3.11 -11.44 -7.16
CA LYS A 77 -2.41 -11.82 -8.40
C LYS A 77 -0.99 -11.27 -8.53
N HIS A 78 -0.64 -10.22 -7.79
CA HIS A 78 0.71 -9.66 -7.84
C HIS A 78 1.71 -10.39 -6.94
N GLU A 79 1.21 -11.00 -5.86
CA GLU A 79 2.02 -11.74 -4.89
C GLU A 79 2.36 -13.17 -5.36
N ASN A 80 1.46 -13.76 -6.17
CA ASN A 80 1.65 -15.08 -6.81
C ASN A 80 2.48 -14.96 -8.10
#